data_AF-A0A1D6FIA9-F1
#
_entry.id   AF-A0A1D6FIA9-F1
#
_cell.length_a   1.000
_cell.length_b   1.000
_cell.length_c   1.000
_cell.angle_alpha   90.00
_cell.angle_beta   90.00
_cell.angle_gamma   90.00
#
_symmetry.space_group_name_H-M   'P 1'
#
loop_
_entity.id
_entity.type
_entity.pdbx_description
1 polymer ?
#
loop_
_entity_poly.entity_id
_entity_poly.type
_entity_poly.pdbx_seq_one_letter_code
_entity_poly.pdbx_strand_id
1 'polypeptide(L)'
;MDTRVLRILAKYIVDEVKDKSDQQIDALSWKQESVENLPLQENGWDCGMFMLKYIDFYSRDMDLIFGQKQMHYFRRRTAKEILSLRAE
;
A
#
# COMPACT_ATOMS: atom_id res chain seq x y z
N MET A 1 17.10 -6.98 -0.62
CA MET A 1 15.86 -6.31 -0.18
C MET A 1 16.10 -5.72 1.21
N ASP A 2 15.75 -4.45 1.43
CA ASP A 2 15.79 -3.85 2.77
C ASP A 2 14.54 -4.28 3.55
N THR A 3 14.72 -5.09 4.61
CA THR A 3 13.63 -5.63 5.43
C THR A 3 13.41 -4.82 6.71
N ARG A 4 14.13 -3.72 6.92
CA ARG A 4 14.06 -2.93 8.15
C ARG A 4 12.64 -2.44 8.44
N VAL A 5 11.95 -1.92 7.43
CA VAL A 5 10.57 -1.43 7.55
C VAL A 5 9.62 -2.57 7.92
N LEU A 6 9.70 -3.71 7.24
CA LEU A 6 8.85 -4.87 7.53
C LEU A 6 9.06 -5.40 8.95
N ARG A 7 10.30 -5.46 9.42
CA ARG A 7 10.62 -5.89 10.79
C ARG A 7 10.09 -4.92 11.85
N ILE A 8 10.17 -3.60 11.60
CA ILE A 8 9.62 -2.58 12.51
C ILE A 8 8.10 -2.69 12.57
N LEU A 9 7.43 -2.87 11.42
CA LEU A 9 5.99 -3.06 11.36
C LEU A 9 5.54 -4.35 12.05
N ALA A 10 6.24 -5.47 11.83
CA ALA A 10 5.93 -6.72 12.51
C ALA A 10 6.06 -6.58 14.03
N LYS A 11 7.11 -5.93 14.52
CA LYS A 11 7.27 -5.62 15.95
C LYS A 11 6.12 -4.77 16.48
N TYR A 12 5.74 -3.72 15.75
CA TYR A 12 4.61 -2.86 16.12
C TYR A 12 3.32 -3.67 16.29
N ILE A 13 3.01 -4.59 15.37
CA ILE A 13 1.82 -5.45 15.45
C ILE A 13 1.88 -6.35 16.70
N VAL A 14 3.03 -6.97 17.01
CA VAL A 14 3.19 -7.78 18.23
C VAL A 14 2.92 -6.94 19.49
N ASP A 15 3.54 -5.75 19.56
CA ASP A 15 3.41 -4.87 20.71
C ASP A 15 1.96 -4.35 20.87
N GLU A 16 1.29 -3.99 19.76
CA GLU A 16 -0.10 -3.51 19.74
C GLU A 16 -1.10 -4.61 20.17
N VAL A 17 -0.96 -5.83 19.67
CA VAL A 17 -1.85 -6.95 20.04
C VAL A 17 -1.72 -7.28 21.53
N LYS A 18 -0.49 -7.28 22.05
CA LYS A 18 -0.25 -7.47 23.47
C LYS A 18 -0.90 -6.37 24.31
N ASP A 19 -0.75 -5.11 23.91
CA ASP A 19 -1.35 -3.96 24.62
C ASP A 19 -2.89 -4.01 24.63
N LYS A 20 -3.52 -4.33 23.49
CA LYS A 20 -4.99 -4.27 23.34
C LYS A 20 -5.74 -5.51 23.78
N SER A 21 -5.09 -6.67 23.83
CA SER A 21 -5.78 -7.95 24.06
C SER A 21 -5.09 -8.90 25.04
N ASP A 22 -3.89 -8.55 25.54
CA ASP A 22 -3.02 -9.43 26.35
C ASP A 22 -2.62 -10.74 25.64
N GLN A 23 -2.87 -10.84 24.33
CA GLN A 23 -2.47 -11.98 23.51
C GLN A 23 -1.04 -11.82 23.01
N GLN A 24 -0.37 -12.96 22.83
CA GLN A 24 0.94 -13.01 22.17
C GLN A 24 0.78 -13.63 20.79
N ILE A 25 1.34 -12.93 19.80
CA ILE A 25 1.43 -13.41 18.42
C ILE A 25 2.90 -13.34 17.96
N ASP A 26 3.25 -14.16 16.97
CA ASP A 26 4.56 -14.12 16.34
C ASP A 26 4.45 -13.57 14.91
N ALA A 27 4.28 -12.26 14.78
CA ALA A 27 4.23 -11.60 13.47
C ALA A 27 5.58 -11.62 12.73
N LEU A 28 6.68 -11.91 13.43
CA LEU A 28 8.00 -12.04 12.79
C LEU A 28 8.12 -13.34 12.00
N SER A 29 7.36 -14.38 12.39
CA SER A 29 7.26 -15.64 11.64
C SER A 29 6.45 -15.53 10.34
N TRP A 30 5.70 -14.45 10.14
CA TRP A 30 4.88 -14.28 8.96
C TRP A 30 5.73 -14.11 7.69
N LYS A 31 5.20 -14.55 6.56
CA LYS A 31 5.85 -14.39 5.26
C LYS A 31 6.07 -12.90 4.98
N GLN A 32 7.33 -12.53 4.80
CA GLN A 32 7.74 -11.18 4.40
C GLN A 32 8.22 -11.26 2.95
N GLU A 33 7.57 -10.52 2.05
CA GLU A 33 7.92 -10.57 0.63
C GLU A 33 8.03 -9.18 0.01
N SER A 34 9.01 -9.04 -0.89
CA SER A 34 9.02 -7.98 -1.89
C SER A 34 8.16 -8.48 -3.04
N VAL A 35 7.02 -7.83 -3.27
CA VAL A 35 6.18 -8.22 -4.40
C VAL A 35 6.90 -7.84 -5.70
N GLU A 36 7.12 -8.82 -6.56
CA GLU A 36 7.71 -8.66 -7.89
C GLU A 36 6.61 -8.40 -8.94
N ASN A 37 7.00 -7.96 -10.14
CA ASN A 37 6.09 -7.76 -11.28
C ASN A 37 4.97 -6.74 -11.04
N LEU A 38 5.21 -5.74 -10.19
CA LEU A 38 4.29 -4.63 -9.96
C LEU A 38 4.42 -3.53 -11.04
N PRO A 39 3.36 -2.76 -11.33
CA PRO A 39 3.46 -1.54 -12.12
C PRO A 39 4.49 -0.54 -11.56
N LEU A 40 5.55 -0.24 -12.30
CA LEU A 40 6.58 0.70 -11.86
C LEU A 40 6.32 2.11 -12.40
N GLN A 41 6.63 3.12 -11.59
CA GLN A 41 6.68 4.51 -12.06
C GLN A 41 7.91 4.72 -12.95
N GLU A 42 7.78 5.59 -13.95
CA GLU A 42 8.85 5.93 -14.89
C GLU A 42 9.37 7.36 -14.68
N ASN A 43 8.91 8.05 -13.63
CA ASN A 43 9.31 9.42 -13.28
C ASN A 43 9.47 9.61 -11.75
N GLY A 44 9.90 10.80 -11.33
CA GLY A 44 10.20 11.11 -9.92
C GLY A 44 9.05 11.71 -9.11
N TRP A 45 7.86 11.90 -9.68
CA TRP A 45 6.77 12.65 -9.04
C TRP A 45 5.47 11.85 -8.89
N ASP A 46 5.34 10.69 -9.53
CA ASP A 46 4.15 9.83 -9.47
C ASP A 46 4.14 8.82 -8.31
N CYS A 47 5.15 8.77 -7.45
CA CYS A 47 5.22 7.79 -6.35
C CYS A 47 3.98 7.79 -5.45
N GLY A 48 3.45 8.97 -5.11
CA GLY A 48 2.22 9.09 -4.34
C GLY A 48 0.99 8.56 -5.09
N MET A 49 0.94 8.73 -6.42
CA MET A 49 -0.18 8.22 -7.23
C MET A 49 -0.12 6.70 -7.37
N PHE A 50 1.06 6.13 -7.57
CA PHE A 50 1.24 4.67 -7.55
C PHE A 50 0.87 4.09 -6.18
N MET A 51 1.28 4.72 -5.07
CA MET A 51 0.88 4.31 -3.73
C MET A 51 -0.65 4.30 -3.55
N LEU A 52 -1.33 5.37 -3.97
CA LEU A 52 -2.80 5.43 -3.91
C LEU A 52 -3.44 4.32 -4.73
N LYS A 53 -2.90 4.00 -5.91
CA LYS A 53 -3.45 2.94 -6.77
C LYS A 53 -3.11 1.53 -6.33
N TYR A 54 -1.98 1.30 -5.67
CA TYR A 54 -1.75 0.05 -4.95
C TYR A 54 -2.80 -0.17 -3.86
N ILE A 55 -3.04 0.84 -3.02
CA ILE A 55 -4.02 0.75 -1.92
C ILE A 55 -5.44 0.52 -2.48
N ASP A 56 -5.83 1.31 -3.48
CA ASP A 56 -7.15 1.24 -4.11
C ASP A 56 -7.47 -0.17 -4.63
N PHE A 57 -6.55 -0.77 -5.40
CA PHE A 57 -6.75 -2.10 -5.98
C PHE A 57 -6.68 -3.21 -4.93
N TYR A 58 -5.67 -3.19 -4.04
CA TYR A 58 -5.56 -4.21 -2.99
C TYR A 58 -6.73 -4.18 -2.00
N SER A 59 -7.27 -2.99 -1.68
CA SER A 59 -8.45 -2.87 -0.81
C SER A 59 -9.71 -3.53 -1.36
N ARG A 60 -9.76 -3.77 -2.68
CA ARG A 60 -10.87 -4.40 -3.40
C ARG A 60 -10.53 -5.82 -3.87
N ASP A 61 -9.41 -6.40 -3.42
CA ASP A 61 -8.91 -7.71 -3.85
C ASP A 61 -8.78 -7.83 -5.38
N MET A 62 -8.29 -6.76 -6.02
CA MET A 62 -8.12 -6.69 -7.48
C MET A 62 -6.65 -6.73 -7.90
N ASP A 63 -6.39 -7.37 -9.04
CA ASP A 63 -5.09 -7.33 -9.71
C ASP A 63 -4.71 -5.92 -10.13
N LEU A 64 -3.42 -5.59 -10.06
CA LEU A 64 -2.89 -4.26 -10.35
C LEU A 64 -2.84 -3.95 -11.85
N ILE A 65 -4.01 -3.75 -12.46
CA ILE A 65 -4.18 -3.50 -13.89
C ILE A 65 -4.08 -1.99 -14.17
N PHE A 66 -2.91 -1.40 -13.89
CA PHE A 66 -2.60 -0.01 -14.23
C PHE A 66 -1.11 0.19 -14.54
N GLY A 67 -0.75 1.37 -15.05
CA GLY A 67 0.65 1.74 -15.28
C GLY A 67 0.84 3.24 -15.43
N GLN A 68 2.04 3.62 -15.89
CA GLN A 68 2.45 5.01 -16.02
C GLN A 68 1.52 5.85 -16.92
N LYS A 69 0.96 5.24 -17.99
CA LYS A 69 0.10 5.92 -18.96
C LYS A 69 -1.18 6.49 -18.34
N GLN A 70 -1.69 5.88 -17.26
CA GLN A 70 -2.92 6.30 -16.60
C GLN A 70 -2.70 7.41 -15.56
N MET A 71 -1.45 7.73 -15.17
CA MET A 71 -1.17 8.63 -14.03
C MET A 71 -1.76 10.03 -14.21
N HIS A 72 -1.74 10.59 -15.42
CA HIS A 72 -2.35 11.89 -15.69
C HIS A 72 -3.88 11.87 -15.44
N TYR A 73 -4.55 10.79 -15.87
CA TYR A 73 -5.98 10.61 -15.61
C TYR A 73 -6.24 10.43 -14.12
N PHE A 74 -5.49 9.55 -13.44
CA PHE A 74 -5.66 9.29 -12.02
C PHE A 74 -5.44 10.54 -11.16
N ARG A 75 -4.47 11.40 -11.49
CA ARG A 75 -4.28 12.68 -10.79
C ARG A 75 -5.52 13.56 -10.84
N ARG A 76 -6.08 13.75 -12.05
CA ARG A 76 -7.29 14.56 -12.24
C ARG A 76 -8.50 13.92 -11.56
N ARG A 77 -8.60 12.59 -11.62
CA ARG A 77 -9.67 11.84 -10.98
C ARG A 77 -9.59 11.95 -9.45
N THR A 78 -8.43 11.71 -8.85
CA THR A 78 -8.22 11.83 -7.40
C THR A 78 -8.51 13.25 -6.91
N ALA A 79 -8.13 14.29 -7.66
CA ALA A 79 -8.51 15.65 -7.32
C ALA A 79 -10.05 15.84 -7.29
N LYS A 80 -10.77 15.28 -8.28
CA LYS A 80 -12.23 15.29 -8.30
C LYS A 80 -12.85 14.49 -7.15
N GLU A 81 -12.31 13.31 -6.85
CA GLU A 81 -12.75 12.44 -5.75
C GLU A 81 -12.60 13.15 -4.39
N ILE A 82 -11.48 13.85 -4.18
CA ILE A 82 -11.24 14.67 -2.98
C ILE A 82 -12.28 15.80 -2.90
N LEU A 83 -12.48 16.57 -3.98
CA LEU A 83 -13.43 17.68 -4.00
C LEU A 83 -14.89 17.23 -3.80
N SER A 84 -15.21 16.00 -4.21
CA SER A 84 -16.55 15.41 -4.04
C SER A 84 -16.71 14.61 -2.75
N LEU A 85 -15.64 14.47 -1.95
CA LEU A 85 -15.60 13.62 -0.75
C LEU A 85 -16.08 12.18 -1.02
N ARG A 86 -15.80 11.67 -2.22
CA ARG A 86 -16.24 10.34 -2.66
C ARG A 86 -15.16 9.68 -3.52
N ALA A 87 -14.78 8.46 -3.16
CA ALA A 87 -13.99 7.59 -4.00
C ALA A 87 -14.93 6.73 -4.86
N GLU A 88 -14.68 6.65 -6.16
CA GLU A 88 -15.41 5.80 -7.11
C GLU A 88 -14.47 4.71 -7.66
#